data_AF-A0A920LSB0-F1
#
_entry.id   AF-A0A920LSB0-F1
#
_cell.length_a   1.000
_cell.length_b   1.000
_cell.length_c   1.000
_cell.angle_alpha   90.00
_cell.angle_beta   90.00
_cell.angle_gamma   90.00
#
_symmetry.space_group_name_H-M   'P 1'
#
loop_
_entity.id
_entity.type
_entity.pdbx_description
1 polymer ?
#
loop_
_entity_poly.entity_id
_entity_poly.type
_entity_poly.pdbx_seq_one_letter_code
_entity_poly.pdbx_strand_id
1 'polypeptide(L)'
;MGGSFGRVVRVQHRFGLETVYAHLARLNVKKGDYITSGDVVGSMGSSGRSDGAHLHYEIRVNNESKNPKQFFDVGQSLLSPSSLRSSTF
;
A
#
# COMPACT_ATOMS: atom_id res chain seq x y z
N MET A 1 -9.19 16.26 9.86
CA MET A 1 -7.87 15.93 9.26
C MET A 1 -8.09 15.64 7.77
N GLY A 2 -7.69 16.52 6.85
CA GLY A 2 -8.01 16.31 5.43
C GLY A 2 -7.26 17.16 4.41
N GLY A 3 -6.23 17.93 4.81
CA GLY A 3 -5.51 18.82 3.90
C GLY A 3 -4.16 18.30 3.39
N SER A 4 -3.56 17.28 4.02
CA SER A 4 -2.18 16.87 3.73
C SER A 4 -2.04 15.91 2.55
N PHE A 5 -2.88 14.88 2.47
CA PHE A 5 -2.63 13.72 1.58
C PHE A 5 -2.89 13.95 0.09
N GLY A 6 -3.57 15.04 -0.30
CA GLY A 6 -3.93 15.27 -1.69
C GLY A 6 -4.84 14.18 -2.26
N ARG A 7 -4.54 13.68 -3.46
CA ARG A 7 -5.25 12.55 -4.07
C ARG A 7 -4.75 11.25 -3.49
N VAL A 8 -5.68 10.37 -3.12
CA VAL A 8 -5.39 9.15 -2.38
C VAL A 8 -6.13 7.96 -2.96
N VAL A 9 -5.44 6.82 -3.07
CA VAL A 9 -6.06 5.50 -3.21
C VAL A 9 -5.91 4.75 -1.91
N ARG A 10 -7.01 4.18 -1.41
CA ARG A 10 -7.03 3.22 -0.30
C ARG A 10 -7.46 1.88 -0.84
N VAL A 11 -6.65 0.86 -0.62
CA VAL A 11 -6.94 -0.51 -1.04
C VAL A 11 -7.18 -1.33 0.20
N GLN A 12 -8.39 -1.87 0.32
CA GLN A 12 -8.77 -2.77 1.39
C GLN A 12 -8.39 -4.19 1.02
N HIS A 13 -7.70 -4.86 1.93
CA HIS A 13 -7.27 -6.24 1.81
C HIS A 13 -8.01 -7.09 2.85
N ARG A 14 -7.72 -8.39 2.89
CA ARG A 14 -8.27 -9.30 3.90
C ARG A 14 -7.71 -8.98 5.29
N PHE A 15 -8.40 -9.46 6.32
CA PHE A 15 -7.94 -9.41 7.72
C PHE A 15 -7.69 -8.00 8.27
N GLY A 16 -8.46 -7.01 7.81
CA GLY A 16 -8.37 -5.63 8.31
C GLY A 16 -7.13 -4.87 7.85
N LEU A 17 -6.41 -5.39 6.85
CA LEU A 17 -5.26 -4.74 6.23
C LEU A 17 -5.73 -3.70 5.19
N GLU A 18 -5.15 -2.50 5.22
CA GLU A 18 -5.36 -1.45 4.22
C GLU A 18 -4.00 -0.91 3.78
N THR A 19 -3.82 -0.68 2.49
CA THR A 19 -2.68 0.07 1.96
C THR A 19 -3.13 1.42 1.41
N VAL A 20 -2.41 2.48 1.74
CA VAL A 20 -2.73 3.85 1.36
C VAL A 20 -1.65 4.40 0.44
N TYR A 21 -2.06 4.99 -0.68
CA TYR A 21 -1.19 5.65 -1.66
C TYR A 21 -1.63 7.10 -1.78
N ALA A 22 -0.79 8.04 -1.34
CA ALA A 22 -1.12 9.46 -1.29
C ALA A 22 -0.17 10.33 -2.11
N HIS A 23 -0.45 11.64 -2.15
CA HIS A 23 0.22 12.65 -2.98
C HIS A 23 0.13 12.41 -4.49
N LEU A 24 -0.82 11.57 -4.94
CA LEU A 24 -0.90 11.13 -6.34
C LEU A 24 -1.18 12.30 -7.30
N ALA A 25 -0.54 12.29 -8.46
CA ALA A 25 -0.85 13.21 -9.55
C ALA A 25 -2.18 12.83 -10.22
N ARG A 26 -2.42 11.52 -10.41
CA ARG A 26 -3.57 10.95 -11.09
C ARG A 26 -4.05 9.68 -10.41
N LEU A 27 -5.36 9.43 -10.48
CA LEU A 27 -6.00 8.20 -10.03
C LEU A 27 -6.38 7.38 -11.27
N ASN A 28 -6.03 6.09 -11.28
CA ASN A 28 -6.35 5.18 -12.37
C ASN A 28 -7.49 4.20 -12.02
N VAL A 29 -7.98 4.28 -10.78
CA VAL A 29 -9.06 3.45 -10.24
C VAL A 29 -10.13 4.32 -9.62
N LYS A 30 -11.34 3.78 -9.49
CA LYS A 30 -12.46 4.40 -8.78
C LYS A 30 -12.88 3.56 -7.57
N LYS A 31 -13.60 4.18 -6.65
CA LYS A 31 -14.16 3.50 -5.48
C LYS A 31 -15.04 2.32 -5.92
N GLY A 32 -14.80 1.14 -5.35
CA GLY A 32 -15.53 -0.08 -5.65
C GLY A 32 -14.90 -0.95 -6.74
N ASP A 33 -13.83 -0.50 -7.39
CA ASP A 33 -13.06 -1.37 -8.29
C ASP A 33 -12.38 -2.49 -7.49
N TYR A 34 -12.47 -3.72 -8.00
CA TYR A 34 -11.65 -4.84 -7.54
C TYR A 34 -10.33 -4.81 -8.32
N ILE A 35 -9.21 -4.87 -7.60
CA ILE A 35 -7.87 -4.89 -8.18
C ILE A 35 -7.07 -6.07 -7.64
N THR A 36 -6.02 -6.42 -8.36
CA THR A 36 -5.07 -7.48 -8.03
C THR A 36 -3.67 -6.92 -7.85
N SER A 37 -2.78 -7.71 -7.24
CA SER A 37 -1.37 -7.34 -7.12
C SER A 37 -0.76 -7.12 -8.50
N GLY A 38 -0.16 -5.95 -8.72
CA GLY A 38 0.43 -5.55 -9.99
C GLY A 38 -0.40 -4.52 -10.77
N ASP A 39 -1.67 -4.32 -10.41
CA ASP A 39 -2.50 -3.30 -11.07
C ASP A 39 -2.02 -1.88 -10.75
N VAL A 40 -2.01 -1.02 -11.77
CA VAL A 40 -1.62 0.38 -11.63
C VAL A 40 -2.79 1.19 -11.08
N VAL A 41 -2.67 1.61 -9.82
CA VAL A 41 -3.73 2.38 -9.13
C VAL A 41 -3.67 3.90 -9.34
N GLY A 42 -2.53 4.41 -9.79
CA GLY A 42 -2.32 5.85 -10.00
C GLY A 42 -0.88 6.19 -10.35
N SER A 43 -0.62 7.48 -10.51
CA SER A 43 0.72 8.01 -10.76
C SER A 43 1.18 8.88 -9.60
N MET A 44 2.42 8.71 -9.16
CA MET A 44 3.07 9.54 -8.13
C MET A 44 3.03 11.03 -8.53
N GLY A 45 2.93 11.90 -7.54
CA GLY A 45 2.89 13.35 -7.76
C GLY A 45 3.26 14.13 -6.50
N SER A 46 2.79 15.37 -6.43
CA SER A 46 2.98 16.26 -5.29
C SER A 46 1.66 16.92 -4.87
N SER A 47 0.53 16.20 -5.00
CA SER A 47 -0.77 16.77 -4.63
C SER A 47 -0.95 16.85 -3.11
N GLY A 48 -1.75 17.80 -2.64
CA GLY A 48 -1.88 18.08 -1.21
C GLY A 48 -0.70 18.88 -0.67
N ARG A 49 -0.31 18.63 0.58
CA ARG A 49 0.85 19.28 1.20
C ARG A 49 2.06 18.36 1.03
N SER A 50 2.98 18.75 0.16
CA SER A 50 4.20 18.01 -0.14
C SER A 50 5.29 18.99 -0.58
N ASP A 51 6.54 18.75 -0.18
CA ASP A 51 7.71 19.57 -0.55
C ASP A 51 8.25 19.23 -1.95
N GLY A 52 7.75 18.15 -2.57
CA GLY A 52 8.15 17.70 -3.91
C GLY A 52 7.49 16.39 -4.31
N ALA A 53 7.67 15.95 -5.56
CA ALA A 53 7.02 14.75 -6.04
C ALA A 53 7.55 13.48 -5.33
N HIS A 54 6.70 12.82 -4.55
CA HIS A 54 7.00 11.56 -3.87
C HIS A 54 5.72 10.77 -3.57
N LEU A 55 5.87 9.50 -3.23
CA LEU A 55 4.77 8.64 -2.80
C LEU A 55 4.75 8.57 -1.27
N HIS A 56 3.65 8.99 -0.66
CA HIS A 56 3.38 8.65 0.73
C HIS A 56 2.62 7.33 0.78
N TYR A 57 3.28 6.29 1.29
CA TYR A 57 2.75 4.93 1.39
C TYR A 57 2.52 4.56 2.85
N GLU A 58 1.34 4.02 3.16
CA GLU A 58 1.06 3.46 4.48
C GLU A 58 0.55 2.03 4.40
N ILE A 59 0.88 1.25 5.42
CA ILE A 59 0.19 0.02 5.76
C ILE A 59 -0.59 0.27 7.05
N ARG A 60 -1.86 -0.09 7.05
CA ARG A 60 -2.75 0.01 8.20
C ARG A 60 -3.31 -1.36 8.53
N VAL A 61 -3.36 -1.70 9.81
CA VAL A 61 -4.01 -2.92 10.32
C VAL A 61 -5.04 -2.48 11.34
N ASN A 62 -6.30 -2.83 11.12
CA ASN A 62 -7.42 -2.44 11.98
C ASN A 62 -7.46 -0.92 12.22
N ASN A 63 -7.28 -0.14 11.15
CA ASN A 63 -7.22 1.34 11.13
C ASN A 63 -6.00 1.97 11.82
N GLU A 64 -5.04 1.20 12.32
CA GLU A 64 -3.79 1.72 12.89
C GLU A 64 -2.65 1.66 11.88
N SER A 65 -1.95 2.77 11.66
CA SER A 65 -0.74 2.79 10.82
C SER A 65 0.37 1.97 11.47
N LYS A 66 0.94 1.05 10.69
CA LYS A 66 2.08 0.20 11.08
C LYS A 66 3.30 0.55 10.23
N ASN A 67 4.49 0.24 10.73
CA ASN A 67 5.73 0.47 9.99
C ASN A 67 5.76 -0.45 8.74
N PRO A 68 5.76 0.09 7.51
CA PRO A 68 5.72 -0.74 6.31
C PRO A 68 6.91 -1.68 6.16
N LYS A 69 8.07 -1.34 6.72
CA LYS A 69 9.30 -2.15 6.63
C LYS A 69 9.08 -3.58 7.15
N GLN A 70 8.28 -3.73 8.20
CA GLN A 70 8.00 -5.04 8.81
C GLN A 70 7.30 -5.98 7.81
N PHE A 71 6.43 -5.45 6.95
CA PHE A 71 5.70 -6.23 5.96
C PHE A 71 6.58 -6.60 4.77
N PHE A 72 7.47 -5.69 4.35
CA PHE A 72 8.44 -6.00 3.29
C PHE A 72 9.42 -7.08 3.72
N ASP A 73 9.94 -7.01 4.95
CA ASP A 73 10.88 -8.00 5.47
C ASP A 73 10.23 -9.41 5.52
N VAL A 74 8.98 -9.50 5.99
CA VAL A 74 8.22 -10.77 5.99
C VAL A 74 7.93 -11.23 4.56
N GLY A 75 7.48 -10.34 3.68
CA GLY A 75 7.21 -10.67 2.28
C GLY A 75 8.44 -11.24 1.57
N GLN A 76 9.61 -10.63 1.74
CA GLN A 76 10.87 -11.14 1.19
C GLN A 76 11.26 -12.49 1.78
N SER A 77 11.07 -12.68 3.08
CA SER A 77 11.33 -13.97 3.73
C SER A 77 10.44 -15.08 3.16
N LEU A 78 9.14 -14.81 2.97
CA LEU A 78 8.17 -15.78 2.43
C LEU A 78 8.39 -16.10 0.94
N LEU A 79 8.89 -15.13 0.18
CA LEU A 79 9.21 -15.29 -1.24
C LEU A 79 10.60 -15.88 -1.47
N SER A 80 11.47 -15.89 -0.45
CA SER A 80 12.81 -16.46 -0.55
C SER A 80 12.74 -18.00 -0.66
N PRO A 81 13.42 -18.62 -1.64
CA PRO A 81 13.43 -20.08 -1.82
C PRO A 81 13.87 -20.88 -0.59
N SER A 82 14.63 -20.26 0.30
CA SER A 82 15.23 -20.88 1.50
C SER A 82 14.29 -21.03 2.69
N SER A 83 13.08 -20.43 2.67
CA SER A 83 12.13 -20.47 3.80
C SER A 83 11.01 -21.52 3.65
N LEU A 84 10.95 -22.22 2.52
CA LEU A 84 10.00 -23.31 2.30
C LEU A 84 10.44 -24.55 3.09
N ARG A 85 10.06 -24.62 4.38
CA ARG A 85 10.15 -25.89 5.13
C ARG A 85 9.13 -26.87 4.56
N SER A 86 9.63 -27.92 3.92
CA SER A 86 8.83 -29.13 3.64
C SER A 86 8.37 -29.73 4.97
N SER A 87 7.08 -29.66 5.28
CA SER A 87 6.48 -30.51 6.31
C SER A 87 5.84 -31.71 5.60
N THR A 88 6.55 -32.83 5.57
CA THR A 88 5.97 -34.11 5.19
C THR A 88 5.19 -34.65 6.40
N PHE A 89 3.96 -35.11 6.17
CA PHE A 89 3.19 -35.92 7.13
C PHE A 89 3.66 -37.37 7.07
#